data_AF-A0A0Q8T4F9-F1
#
_entry.id   AF-A0A0Q8T4F9-F1
#
_cell.length_a   1.000
_cell.length_b   1.000
_cell.length_c   1.000
_cell.angle_alpha   90.00
_cell.angle_beta   90.00
_cell.angle_gamma   90.00
#
_symmetry.space_group_name_H-M   'P 1'
#
loop_
_entity.id
_entity.type
_entity.pdbx_description
1 polymer ?
#
loop_
_entity_poly.entity_id
_entity_poly.type
_entity_poly.pdbx_seq_one_letter_code
_entity_poly.pdbx_strand_id
1 'polypeptide(L)'
;MSRFHTFRPLHGVLATMVLMGLAACTGGPMPDASERRERLVAVTADHELIVFDARRPDTVLERRRVTGLASGERLVGVDFRVAKGVLYALSQAGRLYTLDISSGALMAVGSAPAALPLTGGSFGVDFNPAADRIRVVSSSGLNLRLHPDTGAVVDGDPAQPGVQHDPVLHYAPGDVNVGRVPDVVAAGYTYNPQDSKITTNYAIDRARGALVMQGSREGTTPVVSPNTGQLRTVGPLGLGPLSDASFDISDVGNVALLAARTSGDPRSRLYKVDLETGRAVSLGVIGSGAPLAGMAIEP
;
A
#
# COMPACT_ATOMS: atom_id res chain seq x y z
N MET A 1 44.75 -72.03 -36.92
CA MET A 1 46.22 -71.80 -36.84
C MET A 1 46.40 -70.35 -36.42
N SER A 2 47.15 -69.95 -35.40
CA SER A 2 48.03 -70.69 -34.47
C SER A 2 47.88 -70.15 -33.03
N ARG A 3 48.42 -70.89 -32.05
CA ARG A 3 48.66 -70.44 -30.65
C ARG A 3 49.74 -69.33 -30.67
N PHE A 4 49.84 -68.38 -29.74
CA PHE A 4 50.14 -68.47 -28.29
C PHE A 4 49.84 -67.08 -27.61
N HIS A 5 50.04 -66.78 -26.31
CA HIS A 5 50.78 -67.45 -25.23
C HIS A 5 50.06 -67.37 -23.86
N THR A 6 50.75 -66.99 -22.77
CA THR A 6 50.33 -67.06 -21.34
C THR A 6 51.16 -66.09 -20.46
N PHE A 7 50.78 -65.97 -19.16
CA PHE A 7 51.42 -65.32 -17.98
C PHE A 7 50.95 -63.89 -17.67
N ARG A 8 50.72 -63.44 -16.42
CA ARG A 8 50.55 -63.96 -15.03
C ARG A 8 50.16 -62.70 -14.19
N PRO A 9 49.58 -62.79 -12.98
CA PRO A 9 49.20 -61.62 -12.18
C PRO A 9 50.32 -61.15 -11.23
N LEU A 10 50.32 -59.87 -10.85
CA LEU A 10 51.03 -59.37 -9.66
C LEU A 10 50.23 -58.26 -8.96
N HIS A 11 50.31 -58.20 -7.63
CA HIS A 11 49.67 -57.17 -6.80
C HIS A 11 50.63 -56.00 -6.54
N GLY A 12 50.11 -54.78 -6.36
CA GLY A 12 50.92 -53.63 -5.93
C GLY A 12 50.10 -52.33 -5.76
N VAL A 13 49.60 -52.07 -4.55
CA VAL A 13 50.03 -50.97 -3.64
C VAL A 13 49.27 -49.64 -3.80
N LEU A 14 48.30 -49.48 -2.89
CA LEU A 14 48.03 -48.31 -2.03
C LEU A 14 48.44 -46.89 -2.51
N ALA A 15 47.45 -46.01 -2.62
CA ALA A 15 47.62 -44.55 -2.47
C ALA A 15 46.38 -43.95 -1.78
N THR A 16 46.42 -43.85 -0.46
CA THR A 16 45.35 -43.24 0.36
C THR A 16 45.52 -41.73 0.36
N MET A 17 44.64 -40.99 -0.33
CA MET A 17 44.69 -39.52 -0.33
C MET A 17 43.89 -38.96 0.84
N VAL A 18 44.60 -38.47 1.87
CA VAL A 18 44.02 -37.69 2.96
C VAL A 18 43.92 -36.23 2.53
N LEU A 19 42.73 -35.64 2.61
CA LEU A 19 42.55 -34.19 2.53
C LEU A 19 41.95 -33.67 3.83
N MET A 20 42.72 -32.86 4.56
CA MET A 20 42.26 -32.16 5.75
C MET A 20 41.62 -30.82 5.37
N GLY A 21 40.49 -30.52 6.00
CA GLY A 21 40.21 -29.18 6.53
C GLY A 21 39.78 -28.08 5.56
N LEU A 22 38.54 -27.63 5.71
CA LEU A 22 38.20 -26.21 5.82
C LEU A 22 36.81 -26.09 6.48
N ALA A 23 36.78 -25.74 7.76
CA ALA A 23 35.54 -25.44 8.46
C ALA A 23 35.08 -24.03 8.04
N ALA A 24 34.22 -23.96 7.03
CA ALA A 24 33.56 -22.73 6.65
C ALA A 24 32.43 -22.42 7.66
N CYS A 25 32.70 -21.51 8.60
CA CYS A 25 31.65 -20.89 9.39
C CYS A 25 30.77 -20.06 8.46
N THR A 26 29.69 -20.64 7.93
CA THR A 26 28.67 -19.92 7.18
C THR A 26 27.87 -19.05 8.14
N GLY A 27 28.40 -17.87 8.46
CA GLY A 27 27.56 -16.77 8.89
C GLY A 27 26.53 -16.55 7.78
N GLY A 28 25.25 -16.76 8.10
CA GLY A 28 24.16 -16.41 7.19
C GLY A 28 24.26 -14.93 6.81
N PRO A 29 23.68 -14.51 5.67
CA PRO A 29 23.68 -13.11 5.29
C PRO A 29 23.14 -12.28 6.45
N MET A 30 23.94 -11.30 6.91
CA MET A 30 23.43 -10.28 7.82
C MET A 30 22.23 -9.63 7.14
N PRO A 31 21.12 -9.36 7.87
CA PRO A 31 20.07 -8.54 7.32
C PRO A 31 20.68 -7.18 6.93
N ASP A 32 20.31 -6.70 5.74
CA ASP A 32 20.78 -5.40 5.25
C ASP A 32 20.48 -4.31 6.28
N ALA A 33 21.50 -3.52 6.61
CA ALA A 33 21.44 -2.51 7.65
C ALA A 33 20.72 -1.21 7.17
N SER A 34 20.18 -1.20 5.96
CA SER A 34 19.62 0.00 5.31
C SER A 34 18.09 0.04 5.12
N GLU A 35 17.33 -1.05 5.34
CA GLU A 35 15.86 -0.92 5.42
C GLU A 35 15.46 -0.29 6.77
N ARG A 36 15.01 0.97 6.71
CA ARG A 36 14.48 1.76 7.83
C ARG A 36 13.38 0.97 8.54
N ARG A 37 13.17 1.26 9.82
CA ARG A 37 11.97 0.78 10.53
C ARG A 37 10.77 1.53 9.98
N GLU A 38 10.06 0.97 9.00
CA GLU A 38 8.74 1.48 8.64
C GLU A 38 7.85 1.36 9.88
N ARG A 39 7.53 2.50 10.49
CA ARG A 39 6.62 2.61 11.63
C ARG A 39 5.28 3.05 11.07
N LEU A 40 4.21 2.36 11.48
CA LEU A 40 2.89 2.56 10.91
C LEU A 40 1.93 3.05 11.97
N VAL A 41 1.09 3.99 11.58
CA VAL A 41 -0.11 4.39 12.31
C VAL A 41 -1.31 3.79 11.61
N ALA A 42 -2.17 3.08 12.33
CA ALA A 42 -3.43 2.60 11.79
C ALA A 42 -4.59 3.00 12.69
N VAL A 43 -5.78 3.16 12.09
CA VAL A 43 -7.02 3.34 12.84
C VAL A 43 -7.87 2.08 12.66
N THR A 44 -8.33 1.49 13.76
CA THR A 44 -9.24 0.33 13.74
C THR A 44 -10.68 0.76 13.45
N ALA A 45 -11.51 -0.17 13.00
CA ALA A 45 -12.95 0.07 12.82
C ALA A 45 -13.68 0.42 14.14
N ASP A 46 -13.10 0.06 15.29
CA ASP A 46 -13.59 0.40 16.64
C ASP A 46 -13.09 1.78 17.14
N HIS A 47 -12.47 2.58 16.25
CA HIS A 47 -11.93 3.91 16.53
C HIS A 47 -10.79 3.90 17.57
N GLU A 48 -9.90 2.92 17.51
CA GLU A 48 -8.58 2.99 18.15
C GLU A 48 -7.51 3.40 17.14
N LEU A 49 -6.68 4.39 17.48
CA LEU A 49 -5.38 4.58 16.85
C LEU A 49 -4.40 3.58 17.45
N ILE A 50 -3.66 2.87 16.61
CA ILE A 50 -2.56 1.99 17.01
C ILE A 50 -1.28 2.34 16.24
N VAL A 51 -0.13 2.11 16.87
CA VAL A 51 1.19 2.30 16.25
C VAL A 51 2.02 1.02 16.37
N PHE A 52 2.70 0.60 15.31
CA PHE A 52 3.50 -0.64 15.26
C PHE A 52 4.67 -0.55 14.26
N ASP A 53 5.67 -1.44 14.41
CA ASP A 53 6.78 -1.61 13.44
C ASP A 53 6.36 -2.64 12.35
N ALA A 54 6.61 -2.37 11.06
CA ALA A 54 6.30 -3.30 9.96
C ALA A 54 6.93 -4.70 10.11
N ARG A 55 8.07 -4.79 10.81
CA ARG A 55 8.82 -6.02 11.04
C ARG A 55 8.33 -6.81 12.27
N ARG A 56 7.47 -6.20 13.09
CA ARG A 56 6.80 -6.80 14.27
C ARG A 56 5.36 -6.30 14.33
N PRO A 57 4.54 -6.55 13.28
CA PRO A 57 3.18 -6.02 13.20
C PRO A 57 2.29 -6.62 14.30
N ASP A 58 2.67 -7.78 14.85
CA ASP A 58 2.05 -8.43 16.01
C ASP A 58 2.14 -7.61 17.30
N THR A 59 3.10 -6.68 17.38
CA THR A 59 3.43 -5.92 18.58
C THR A 59 2.95 -4.47 18.46
N VAL A 60 1.81 -4.16 19.06
CA VAL A 60 1.31 -2.78 19.16
C VAL A 60 2.16 -2.01 20.18
N LEU A 61 2.85 -0.96 19.72
CA LEU A 61 3.72 -0.09 20.52
C LEU A 61 2.91 0.97 21.27
N GLU A 62 1.92 1.55 20.60
CA GLU A 62 1.03 2.55 21.18
C GLU A 62 -0.42 2.28 20.80
N ARG A 63 -1.34 2.64 21.70
CA ARG A 63 -2.78 2.60 21.50
C ARG A 63 -3.40 3.86 22.10
N ARG A 64 -4.32 4.50 21.37
CA ARG A 64 -5.14 5.63 21.81
C ARG A 64 -6.57 5.46 21.29
N ARG A 65 -7.55 6.01 21.99
CA ARG A 65 -8.92 6.11 21.45
C ARG A 65 -9.00 7.35 20.57
N VAL A 66 -9.58 7.23 19.38
CA VAL A 66 -9.87 8.38 18.53
C VAL A 66 -11.03 9.19 19.13
N THR A 67 -10.85 10.50 19.25
CA THR A 67 -11.81 11.43 19.85
C THR A 67 -12.06 12.63 18.94
N GLY A 68 -13.15 13.38 19.14
CA GLY A 68 -13.52 14.52 18.30
C GLY A 68 -14.32 14.17 17.03
N LEU A 69 -14.52 12.88 16.73
CA LEU A 69 -15.44 12.42 15.69
C LEU A 69 -16.91 12.62 16.14
N ALA A 70 -17.80 12.98 15.22
CA ALA A 70 -19.23 13.11 15.53
C ALA A 70 -19.86 11.76 15.87
N SER A 71 -20.90 11.77 16.71
CA SER A 71 -21.60 10.54 17.13
C SER A 71 -22.25 9.85 15.93
N GLY A 72 -21.95 8.56 15.74
CA GLY A 72 -22.46 7.76 14.63
C GLY A 72 -21.67 7.90 13.31
N GLU A 73 -20.66 8.77 13.24
CA GLU A 73 -19.69 8.75 12.14
C GLU A 73 -18.57 7.72 12.36
N ARG A 74 -17.94 7.31 11.25
CA ARG A 74 -16.70 6.53 11.21
C ARG A 74 -15.67 7.19 10.30
N LEU A 75 -14.40 6.85 10.49
CA LEU A 75 -13.34 7.18 9.54
C LEU A 75 -13.34 6.20 8.35
N VAL A 76 -12.95 6.68 7.17
CA VAL A 76 -12.87 5.89 5.91
C VAL A 76 -11.46 5.85 5.30
N GLY A 77 -10.50 6.51 5.94
CA GLY A 77 -9.10 6.50 5.58
C GLY A 77 -8.28 7.49 6.40
N VAL A 78 -6.99 7.24 6.50
CA VAL A 78 -5.98 8.13 7.12
C VAL A 78 -4.72 8.10 6.27
N ASP A 79 -4.03 9.23 6.15
CA ASP A 79 -2.71 9.30 5.51
C ASP A 79 -1.91 10.55 5.92
N PHE A 80 -0.59 10.52 5.80
CA PHE A 80 0.33 11.62 6.13
C PHE A 80 0.53 12.60 4.98
N ARG A 81 0.38 13.90 5.28
CA ARG A 81 1.03 14.94 4.49
C ARG A 81 2.50 14.99 4.87
N VAL A 82 3.31 14.16 4.22
CA VAL A 82 4.78 14.02 4.39
C VAL A 82 5.46 15.39 4.59
N ALA A 83 5.21 16.34 3.68
CA ALA A 83 5.79 17.69 3.70
C ALA A 83 5.49 18.55 4.95
N LYS A 84 4.56 18.12 5.82
CA LYS A 84 4.27 18.76 7.12
C LYS A 84 4.38 17.81 8.32
N GLY A 85 4.59 16.50 8.11
CA GLY A 85 4.54 15.49 9.19
C GLY A 85 3.17 15.37 9.86
N VAL A 86 2.07 15.72 9.18
CA VAL A 86 0.72 15.75 9.75
C VAL A 86 -0.10 14.59 9.23
N LEU A 87 -0.61 13.75 10.14
CA LEU A 87 -1.59 12.71 9.83
C LEU A 87 -2.97 13.33 9.61
N TYR A 88 -3.57 13.05 8.46
CA TYR A 88 -4.94 13.41 8.12
C TYR A 88 -5.88 12.20 8.26
N ALA A 89 -7.16 12.49 8.49
CA ALA A 89 -8.22 11.50 8.58
C ALA A 89 -9.49 12.01 7.88
N LEU A 90 -10.17 11.13 7.15
CA LEU A 90 -11.40 11.46 6.42
C LEU A 90 -12.57 10.68 7.03
N SER A 91 -13.69 11.36 7.36
CA SER A 91 -14.89 10.69 7.85
C SER A 91 -15.86 10.30 6.73
N GLN A 92 -16.77 9.36 7.02
CA GLN A 92 -17.86 8.96 6.13
C GLN A 92 -18.82 10.12 5.78
N ALA A 93 -18.80 11.24 6.50
CA ALA A 93 -19.56 12.43 6.13
C ALA A 93 -18.89 13.25 5.02
N GLY A 94 -17.64 12.94 4.65
CA GLY A 94 -16.80 13.74 3.76
C GLY A 94 -16.08 14.88 4.47
N ARG A 95 -15.97 14.84 5.81
CA ARG A 95 -15.27 15.84 6.60
C ARG A 95 -13.81 15.44 6.80
N LEU A 96 -12.90 16.34 6.45
CA LEU A 96 -11.47 16.17 6.62
C LEU A 96 -11.04 16.65 8.02
N TYR A 97 -10.12 15.92 8.64
CA TYR A 97 -9.53 16.20 9.94
C TYR A 97 -8.01 16.01 9.90
N THR A 98 -7.29 16.64 10.82
CA THR A 98 -5.97 16.16 11.26
C THR A 98 -6.14 15.29 12.50
N LEU A 99 -5.34 14.24 12.65
CA LEU A 99 -5.38 13.30 13.78
C LEU A 99 -4.06 13.38 14.56
N ASP A 100 -4.13 13.88 15.80
CA ASP A 100 -2.96 13.90 16.69
C ASP A 100 -2.67 12.48 17.22
N ILE A 101 -1.46 11.98 16.94
CA ILE A 101 -1.04 10.62 17.29
C ILE A 101 -0.89 10.47 18.81
N SER A 102 -0.43 11.52 19.50
CA SER A 102 -0.09 11.46 20.93
C SER A 102 -1.32 11.30 21.83
N SER A 103 -2.43 11.94 21.45
CA SER A 103 -3.69 12.02 22.20
C SER A 103 -4.85 11.24 21.56
N GLY A 104 -4.80 10.99 20.24
CA GLY A 104 -5.91 10.47 19.45
C GLY A 104 -6.99 11.51 19.10
N ALA A 105 -6.71 12.81 19.27
CA ALA A 105 -7.69 13.86 19.00
C ALA A 105 -7.78 14.22 17.51
N LEU A 106 -9.01 14.24 16.98
CA LEU A 106 -9.32 14.81 15.66
C LEU A 106 -9.59 16.31 15.75
N MET A 107 -9.00 17.08 14.85
CA MET A 107 -9.31 18.50 14.65
C MET A 107 -9.78 18.72 13.20
N ALA A 108 -10.93 19.36 13.02
CA ALA A 108 -11.52 19.56 11.70
C ALA A 108 -10.66 20.52 10.84
N VAL A 109 -10.46 20.15 9.57
CA VAL A 109 -9.68 20.94 8.60
C VAL A 109 -10.60 21.92 7.88
N GLY A 110 -10.28 23.21 8.02
CA GLY A 110 -10.96 24.30 7.32
C GLY A 110 -12.43 24.50 7.71
N SER A 111 -13.07 25.44 7.00
CA SER A 111 -14.48 25.79 7.15
C SER A 111 -15.37 25.26 6.01
N ALA A 112 -14.80 24.54 5.03
CA ALA A 112 -15.54 24.04 3.90
C ALA A 112 -16.71 23.11 4.34
N PRO A 113 -17.82 23.08 3.57
CA PRO A 113 -18.80 22.02 3.73
C PRO A 113 -18.12 20.66 3.51
N ALA A 114 -18.65 19.61 4.13
CA ALA A 114 -18.16 18.26 3.91
C ALA A 114 -18.31 17.89 2.42
N ALA A 115 -17.27 17.30 1.84
CA ALA A 115 -17.08 17.13 0.40
C ALA A 115 -18.32 16.50 -0.29
N LEU A 116 -18.60 15.26 0.09
CA LEU A 116 -19.85 14.54 -0.11
C LEU A 116 -19.92 13.42 0.95
N PRO A 117 -21.12 12.94 1.33
CA PRO A 117 -21.26 11.73 2.14
C PRO A 117 -20.64 10.50 1.46
N LEU A 118 -19.60 9.94 2.07
CA LEU A 118 -18.86 8.76 1.63
C LEU A 118 -19.51 7.50 2.23
N THR A 119 -20.69 7.17 1.72
CA THR A 119 -21.50 6.04 2.21
C THR A 119 -21.57 4.89 1.20
N GLY A 120 -21.90 3.68 1.69
CA GLY A 120 -22.20 2.52 0.83
C GLY A 120 -21.00 1.79 0.18
N GLY A 121 -19.75 2.12 0.49
CA GLY A 121 -18.57 1.46 -0.09
C GLY A 121 -17.34 1.40 0.81
N SER A 122 -16.28 0.79 0.29
CA SER A 122 -14.89 0.90 0.78
C SER A 122 -14.19 2.03 0.04
N PHE A 123 -13.22 2.70 0.69
CA PHE A 123 -12.55 3.89 0.16
C PHE A 123 -11.04 3.82 0.36
N GLY A 124 -10.29 4.27 -0.65
CA GLY A 124 -8.87 4.61 -0.51
C GLY A 124 -8.72 6.11 -0.30
N VAL A 125 -7.87 6.52 0.63
CA VAL A 125 -7.55 7.93 0.94
C VAL A 125 -6.03 8.02 1.07
N ASP A 126 -5.41 8.91 0.32
CA ASP A 126 -3.95 8.90 0.11
C ASP A 126 -3.47 10.27 -0.40
N PHE A 127 -2.29 10.72 0.03
CA PHE A 127 -1.77 12.06 -0.20
C PHE A 127 -0.80 12.05 -1.39
N ASN A 128 -1.07 12.86 -2.41
CA ASN A 128 -0.11 13.07 -3.49
C ASN A 128 0.95 14.10 -3.07
N PRO A 129 2.22 13.72 -2.81
CA PRO A 129 3.24 14.66 -2.34
C PRO A 129 3.63 15.71 -3.39
N ALA A 130 3.50 15.41 -4.69
CA ALA A 130 3.82 16.36 -5.76
C ALA A 130 2.70 17.37 -6.05
N ALA A 131 1.44 16.93 -6.02
CA ALA A 131 0.28 17.78 -6.24
C ALA A 131 -0.17 18.54 -4.99
N ASP A 132 0.30 18.12 -3.81
CA ASP A 132 -0.15 18.57 -2.49
C ASP A 132 -1.68 18.45 -2.31
N ARG A 133 -2.24 17.29 -2.70
CA ARG A 133 -3.68 17.00 -2.66
C ARG A 133 -3.95 15.59 -2.18
N ILE A 134 -5.05 15.43 -1.44
CA ILE A 134 -5.53 14.12 -1.00
C ILE A 134 -6.38 13.54 -2.12
N ARG A 135 -6.03 12.34 -2.61
CA ARG A 135 -6.88 11.51 -3.47
C ARG A 135 -7.89 10.77 -2.61
N VAL A 136 -9.13 10.66 -3.09
CA VAL A 136 -10.12 9.72 -2.54
C VAL A 136 -10.69 8.90 -3.69
N VAL A 137 -10.66 7.58 -3.54
CA VAL A 137 -11.19 6.60 -4.49
C VAL A 137 -12.16 5.64 -3.80
N SER A 138 -13.03 4.96 -4.54
CA SER A 138 -13.97 3.99 -3.96
C SER A 138 -14.24 2.74 -4.80
N SER A 139 -14.80 1.73 -4.13
CA SER A 139 -15.34 0.51 -4.72
C SER A 139 -16.53 0.75 -5.67
N SER A 140 -17.10 1.96 -5.68
CA SER A 140 -18.14 2.40 -6.61
C SER A 140 -17.58 3.22 -7.79
N GLY A 141 -16.26 3.28 -7.95
CA GLY A 141 -15.59 4.00 -9.03
C GLY A 141 -15.41 5.49 -8.79
N LEU A 142 -15.64 5.98 -7.55
CA LEU A 142 -15.38 7.37 -7.20
C LEU A 142 -13.90 7.71 -7.44
N ASN A 143 -13.65 8.93 -7.90
CA ASN A 143 -12.34 9.50 -8.08
C ASN A 143 -12.46 10.99 -7.78
N LEU A 144 -11.91 11.47 -6.66
CA LEU A 144 -11.92 12.88 -6.31
C LEU A 144 -10.62 13.31 -5.65
N ARG A 145 -10.44 14.63 -5.54
CA ARG A 145 -9.30 15.25 -4.88
C ARG A 145 -9.79 16.24 -3.82
N LEU A 146 -9.15 16.30 -2.65
CA LEU A 146 -9.43 17.29 -1.60
C LEU A 146 -8.22 18.22 -1.40
N HIS A 147 -8.50 19.47 -1.04
CA HIS A 147 -7.49 20.46 -0.68
C HIS A 147 -7.12 20.34 0.81
N PRO A 148 -5.84 20.08 1.16
CA PRO A 148 -5.46 19.65 2.51
C PRO A 148 -5.47 20.77 3.57
N ASP A 149 -5.51 22.04 3.17
CA ASP A 149 -5.62 23.17 4.10
C ASP A 149 -7.06 23.71 4.27
N THR A 150 -8.02 23.27 3.45
CA THR A 150 -9.40 23.80 3.47
C THR A 150 -10.50 22.75 3.59
N GLY A 151 -10.20 21.48 3.28
CA GLY A 151 -11.18 20.39 3.23
C GLY A 151 -12.08 20.40 1.99
N ALA A 152 -11.97 21.42 1.13
CA ALA A 152 -12.79 21.54 -0.08
C ALA A 152 -12.40 20.50 -1.15
N VAL A 153 -13.37 20.03 -1.91
CA VAL A 153 -13.13 19.25 -3.13
C VAL A 153 -12.42 20.13 -4.16
N VAL A 154 -11.42 19.57 -4.83
CA VAL A 154 -10.78 20.19 -5.99
C VAL A 154 -11.56 19.80 -7.23
N ASP A 155 -11.99 20.82 -7.97
CA ASP A 155 -12.78 20.64 -9.18
C ASP A 155 -12.07 19.77 -10.23
N GLY A 156 -12.82 18.86 -10.83
CA GLY A 156 -12.43 18.05 -11.99
C GLY A 156 -12.53 18.82 -13.31
N ASP A 157 -13.49 19.76 -13.42
CA ASP A 157 -13.73 20.54 -14.63
C ASP A 157 -14.15 21.99 -14.28
N PRO A 158 -13.19 22.93 -14.15
CA PRO A 158 -13.47 24.32 -13.78
C PRO A 158 -14.22 25.12 -14.85
N ALA A 159 -14.53 24.52 -16.02
CA ALA A 159 -15.39 25.13 -17.01
C ALA A 159 -16.90 24.86 -16.74
N GLN A 160 -17.24 23.92 -15.85
CA GLN A 160 -18.63 23.59 -15.52
C GLN A 160 -19.10 24.27 -14.22
N PRO A 161 -20.40 24.62 -14.09
CA PRO A 161 -20.91 25.22 -12.87
C PRO A 161 -20.95 24.23 -11.69
N GLY A 162 -20.27 24.60 -10.59
CA GLY A 162 -20.24 23.81 -9.36
C GLY A 162 -19.15 22.74 -9.38
N VAL A 163 -18.84 22.21 -8.19
CA VAL A 163 -17.77 21.23 -7.99
C VAL A 163 -18.04 19.93 -8.77
N GLN A 164 -17.17 19.59 -9.72
CA GLN A 164 -17.17 18.29 -10.38
C GLN A 164 -16.13 17.37 -9.76
N HIS A 165 -16.38 16.06 -9.81
CA HIS A 165 -15.37 15.04 -9.54
C HIS A 165 -14.43 14.83 -10.73
N ASP A 166 -13.31 14.16 -10.50
CA ASP A 166 -12.54 13.57 -11.59
C ASP A 166 -13.39 12.44 -12.25
N PRO A 167 -13.21 12.17 -13.55
CA PRO A 167 -13.78 11.00 -14.22
C PRO A 167 -13.64 9.69 -13.42
N VAL A 168 -14.72 8.90 -13.42
CA VAL A 168 -14.82 7.65 -12.67
C VAL A 168 -13.75 6.63 -13.07
N LEU A 169 -13.39 5.78 -12.11
CA LEU A 169 -12.38 4.75 -12.32
C LEU A 169 -12.82 3.75 -13.40
N HIS A 170 -11.93 3.48 -14.35
CA HIS A 170 -12.16 2.53 -15.42
C HIS A 170 -10.85 1.93 -15.93
N TYR A 171 -10.86 0.67 -16.35
CA TYR A 171 -9.68 0.04 -16.94
C TYR A 171 -9.40 0.60 -18.34
N ALA A 172 -8.14 0.91 -18.61
CA ALA A 172 -7.69 1.51 -19.87
C ALA A 172 -7.88 0.57 -21.07
N PRO A 173 -8.02 1.10 -22.30
CA PRO A 173 -8.02 0.27 -23.52
C PRO A 173 -6.77 -0.59 -23.61
N GLY A 174 -6.95 -1.89 -23.88
CA GLY A 174 -5.87 -2.88 -23.93
C GLY A 174 -5.46 -3.47 -22.59
N ASP A 175 -6.02 -3.02 -21.47
CA ASP A 175 -5.81 -3.66 -20.17
C ASP A 175 -6.52 -5.03 -20.09
N VAL A 176 -5.94 -5.98 -19.35
CA VAL A 176 -6.53 -7.32 -19.14
C VAL A 176 -7.91 -7.29 -18.46
N ASN A 177 -8.23 -6.20 -17.76
CA ASN A 177 -9.51 -5.97 -17.10
C ASN A 177 -10.42 -4.96 -17.81
N VAL A 178 -10.10 -4.57 -19.05
CA VAL A 178 -10.91 -3.63 -19.86
C VAL A 178 -12.39 -4.07 -19.91
N GLY A 179 -13.31 -3.09 -19.78
CA GLY A 179 -14.76 -3.32 -19.76
C GLY A 179 -15.33 -3.94 -18.48
N ARG A 180 -14.51 -4.34 -17.51
CA ARG A 180 -14.97 -4.77 -16.17
C ARG A 180 -15.04 -3.58 -15.21
N VAL A 181 -15.99 -3.61 -14.28
CA VAL A 181 -16.12 -2.60 -13.20
C VAL A 181 -14.95 -2.74 -12.21
N PRO A 182 -14.21 -1.65 -11.87
CA PRO A 182 -13.22 -1.68 -10.80
C PRO A 182 -13.84 -1.76 -9.40
N ASP A 183 -13.17 -2.47 -8.49
CA ASP A 183 -13.52 -2.52 -7.05
C ASP A 183 -12.33 -2.01 -6.23
N VAL A 184 -12.01 -0.72 -6.40
CA VAL A 184 -10.82 -0.11 -5.80
C VAL A 184 -11.07 0.28 -4.35
N VAL A 185 -10.27 -0.24 -3.42
CA VAL A 185 -10.50 -0.05 -1.97
C VAL A 185 -9.37 0.65 -1.23
N ALA A 186 -8.21 0.83 -1.86
CA ALA A 186 -7.07 1.54 -1.30
C ALA A 186 -6.22 2.17 -2.43
N ALA A 187 -5.46 3.22 -2.12
CA ALA A 187 -4.55 3.91 -3.03
C ALA A 187 -3.25 4.26 -2.29
N GLY A 188 -2.15 4.48 -3.03
CA GLY A 188 -0.84 4.87 -2.51
C GLY A 188 -0.03 5.61 -3.57
N TYR A 189 0.54 6.78 -3.24
CA TYR A 189 1.47 7.50 -4.11
C TYR A 189 2.92 7.17 -3.78
N THR A 190 3.70 6.88 -4.82
CA THR A 190 5.16 6.89 -4.71
C THR A 190 5.69 8.31 -4.46
N TYR A 191 6.85 8.40 -3.81
CA TYR A 191 7.64 9.62 -3.67
C TYR A 191 8.89 9.53 -4.56
N ASN A 192 9.15 10.58 -5.34
CA ASN A 192 10.35 10.67 -6.17
C ASN A 192 11.37 11.64 -5.55
N PRO A 193 12.50 11.15 -5.00
CA PRO A 193 13.51 12.01 -4.38
C PRO A 193 14.42 12.74 -5.38
N GLN A 194 14.34 12.43 -6.69
CA GLN A 194 15.08 13.13 -7.75
C GLN A 194 14.26 14.26 -8.39
N ASP A 195 12.94 14.13 -8.47
CA ASP A 195 12.01 15.18 -8.93
C ASP A 195 10.69 15.11 -8.13
N SER A 196 10.55 15.96 -7.12
CA SER A 196 9.36 16.02 -6.26
C SER A 196 8.07 16.49 -6.96
N LYS A 197 8.11 16.75 -8.27
CA LYS A 197 6.93 17.13 -9.08
C LYS A 197 6.24 15.93 -9.75
N ILE A 198 6.83 14.74 -9.68
CA ILE A 198 6.28 13.54 -10.30
C ILE A 198 6.04 12.44 -9.27
N THR A 199 4.94 11.70 -9.45
CA THR A 199 4.52 10.58 -8.62
C THR A 199 3.75 9.58 -9.47
N THR A 200 3.84 8.30 -9.11
CA THR A 200 3.02 7.21 -9.64
C THR A 200 1.97 6.85 -8.61
N ASN A 201 0.68 6.86 -8.98
CA ASN A 201 -0.38 6.32 -8.13
C ASN A 201 -0.56 4.83 -8.37
N TYR A 202 -0.57 4.07 -7.29
CA TYR A 202 -1.00 2.68 -7.26
C TYR A 202 -2.28 2.55 -6.44
N ALA A 203 -3.05 1.50 -6.70
CA ALA A 203 -4.29 1.20 -6.01
C ALA A 203 -4.55 -0.31 -5.94
N ILE A 204 -5.48 -0.71 -5.06
CA ILE A 204 -5.83 -2.11 -4.81
C ILE A 204 -7.24 -2.40 -5.33
N ASP A 205 -7.35 -3.23 -6.37
CA ASP A 205 -8.64 -3.79 -6.80
C ASP A 205 -8.95 -5.05 -5.99
N ARG A 206 -9.89 -4.93 -5.05
CA ARG A 206 -10.27 -5.99 -4.11
C ARG A 206 -10.85 -7.20 -4.82
N ALA A 207 -11.79 -7.02 -5.74
CA ALA A 207 -12.48 -8.11 -6.42
C ALA A 207 -11.53 -9.01 -7.23
N ARG A 208 -10.43 -8.45 -7.74
CA ARG A 208 -9.38 -9.19 -8.46
C ARG A 208 -8.23 -9.65 -7.58
N GLY A 209 -8.04 -9.03 -6.42
CA GLY A 209 -6.84 -9.22 -5.61
C GLY A 209 -5.59 -8.76 -6.37
N ALA A 210 -5.64 -7.57 -6.99
CA ALA A 210 -4.61 -7.08 -7.90
C ALA A 210 -4.09 -5.69 -7.48
N LEU A 211 -2.79 -5.48 -7.67
CA LEU A 211 -2.20 -4.16 -7.73
C LEU A 211 -2.53 -3.55 -9.11
N VAL A 212 -3.07 -2.35 -9.10
CA VAL A 212 -3.31 -1.54 -10.30
C VAL A 212 -2.59 -0.20 -10.17
N MET A 213 -2.37 0.47 -11.29
CA MET A 213 -1.79 1.79 -11.39
C MET A 213 -2.84 2.75 -11.95
N GLN A 214 -3.09 3.86 -11.27
CA GLN A 214 -4.03 4.88 -11.73
C GLN A 214 -3.24 5.96 -12.48
N GLY A 215 -3.51 6.14 -13.77
CA GLY A 215 -2.66 6.93 -14.66
C GLY A 215 -1.50 6.12 -15.24
N SER A 216 -0.32 6.73 -15.36
CA SER A 216 0.92 6.13 -15.90
C SER A 216 2.08 6.23 -14.90
N ARG A 217 3.04 5.30 -14.98
CA ARG A 217 4.30 5.37 -14.22
C ARG A 217 5.08 6.64 -14.58
N GLU A 218 5.77 7.21 -13.61
CA GLU A 218 6.77 8.25 -13.82
C GLU A 218 7.70 7.95 -15.01
N GLY A 219 8.05 8.98 -15.78
CA GLY A 219 8.84 8.86 -17.00
C GLY A 219 8.11 8.32 -18.24
N THR A 220 6.88 7.80 -18.11
CA THR A 220 6.07 7.34 -19.26
C THR A 220 5.68 8.52 -20.17
N THR A 221 5.84 8.36 -21.48
CA THR A 221 5.37 9.33 -22.48
C THR A 221 4.44 8.63 -23.49
N PRO A 222 3.22 9.14 -23.75
CA PRO A 222 2.58 10.29 -23.09
C PRO A 222 2.22 10.00 -21.63
N VAL A 223 2.27 11.04 -20.80
CA VAL A 223 1.83 10.97 -19.39
C VAL A 223 0.30 10.87 -19.34
N VAL A 224 -0.22 9.96 -18.51
CA VAL A 224 -1.65 9.85 -18.21
C VAL A 224 -1.87 10.20 -16.75
N SER A 225 -2.53 11.32 -16.49
CA SER A 225 -2.85 11.76 -15.12
C SER A 225 -3.80 10.80 -14.41
N PRO A 226 -3.63 10.50 -13.11
CA PRO A 226 -4.61 9.74 -12.33
C PRO A 226 -6.00 10.40 -12.31
N ASN A 227 -6.09 11.72 -12.54
CA ASN A 227 -7.36 12.44 -12.67
C ASN A 227 -8.21 11.92 -13.84
N THR A 228 -7.63 11.22 -14.82
CA THR A 228 -8.41 10.59 -15.90
C THR A 228 -9.24 9.38 -15.45
N GLY A 229 -9.01 8.85 -14.24
CA GLY A 229 -9.63 7.62 -13.75
C GLY A 229 -9.13 6.32 -14.40
N GLN A 230 -8.20 6.40 -15.36
CA GLN A 230 -7.67 5.23 -16.06
C GLN A 230 -6.85 4.33 -15.13
N LEU A 231 -7.22 3.05 -15.06
CA LEU A 231 -6.49 1.99 -14.36
C LEU A 231 -5.74 1.09 -15.34
N ARG A 232 -4.52 0.69 -14.97
CA ARG A 232 -3.68 -0.30 -15.64
C ARG A 232 -3.31 -1.37 -14.63
N THR A 233 -3.53 -2.64 -14.95
CA THR A 233 -3.22 -3.78 -14.09
C THR A 233 -1.71 -4.00 -14.03
N VAL A 234 -1.12 -3.97 -12.83
CA VAL A 234 0.30 -4.28 -12.63
C VAL A 234 0.48 -5.79 -12.49
N GLY A 235 -0.27 -6.40 -11.58
CA GLY A 235 -0.24 -7.84 -11.38
C GLY A 235 -1.04 -8.32 -10.16
N PRO A 236 -1.18 -9.64 -9.98
CA PRO A 236 -1.91 -10.22 -8.86
C PRO A 236 -1.12 -10.10 -7.55
N LEU A 237 -1.80 -9.76 -6.46
CA LEU A 237 -1.26 -9.77 -5.09
C LEU A 237 -0.87 -11.19 -4.65
N GLY A 238 -1.44 -12.23 -5.27
CA GLY A 238 -1.28 -13.63 -4.86
C GLY A 238 -2.21 -14.05 -3.70
N LEU A 239 -3.10 -13.15 -3.25
CA LEU A 239 -4.01 -13.36 -2.13
C LEU A 239 -5.42 -13.83 -2.54
N GLY A 240 -5.73 -13.76 -3.84
CA GLY A 240 -7.10 -13.87 -4.34
C GLY A 240 -7.96 -12.64 -4.00
N PRO A 241 -9.28 -12.69 -4.20
CA PRO A 241 -10.18 -11.60 -3.84
C PRO A 241 -10.09 -11.26 -2.34
N LEU A 242 -9.94 -9.98 -2.04
CA LEU A 242 -9.88 -9.50 -0.66
C LEU A 242 -11.30 -9.30 -0.11
N SER A 243 -11.45 -9.20 1.21
CA SER A 243 -12.67 -8.66 1.84
C SER A 243 -12.53 -7.15 2.06
N ASP A 244 -11.31 -6.69 2.38
CA ASP A 244 -10.99 -5.30 2.67
C ASP A 244 -9.47 -5.05 2.62
N ALA A 245 -9.05 -3.80 2.43
CA ALA A 245 -7.63 -3.43 2.47
C ALA A 245 -7.37 -1.95 2.83
N SER A 246 -6.16 -1.69 3.32
CA SER A 246 -5.54 -0.36 3.41
C SER A 246 -4.12 -0.48 2.86
N PHE A 247 -3.64 0.52 2.13
CA PHE A 247 -2.39 0.47 1.38
C PHE A 247 -1.71 1.83 1.45
N ASP A 248 -0.39 1.84 1.53
CA ASP A 248 0.43 3.04 1.57
C ASP A 248 1.86 2.73 1.05
N ILE A 249 2.60 3.75 0.64
CA ILE A 249 3.94 3.67 0.07
C ILE A 249 4.86 4.67 0.78
N SER A 250 5.89 4.16 1.46
CA SER A 250 6.85 4.99 2.20
C SER A 250 7.54 6.03 1.31
N ASP A 251 7.62 7.27 1.77
CA ASP A 251 8.33 8.36 1.09
C ASP A 251 9.85 8.08 0.99
N VAL A 252 10.36 7.26 1.91
CA VAL A 252 11.72 6.73 1.89
C VAL A 252 11.76 5.40 1.12
N GLY A 253 12.29 5.46 -0.10
CA GLY A 253 12.60 4.25 -0.89
C GLY A 253 11.40 3.52 -1.49
N ASN A 254 10.19 4.08 -1.41
CA ASN A 254 8.96 3.52 -2.00
C ASN A 254 8.61 2.11 -1.49
N VAL A 255 8.82 1.85 -0.19
CA VAL A 255 8.39 0.60 0.45
C VAL A 255 6.87 0.57 0.53
N ALA A 256 6.25 -0.23 -0.35
CA ALA A 256 4.80 -0.38 -0.39
C ALA A 256 4.29 -1.43 0.61
N LEU A 257 3.37 -1.02 1.50
CA LEU A 257 2.79 -1.86 2.54
C LEU A 257 1.27 -1.95 2.40
N LEU A 258 0.76 -3.19 2.49
CA LEU A 258 -0.65 -3.52 2.38
C LEU A 258 -1.12 -4.17 3.67
N ALA A 259 -2.11 -3.59 4.34
CA ALA A 259 -2.95 -4.31 5.27
C ALA A 259 -4.13 -4.91 4.49
N ALA A 260 -4.30 -6.23 4.52
CA ALA A 260 -5.42 -6.87 3.83
C ALA A 260 -6.09 -7.96 4.67
N ARG A 261 -7.38 -8.16 4.39
CA ARG A 261 -8.22 -9.26 4.89
C ARG A 261 -8.77 -10.04 3.69
N THR A 262 -9.03 -11.32 3.88
CA THR A 262 -9.72 -12.16 2.86
C THR A 262 -10.94 -12.83 3.46
N SER A 263 -11.67 -13.63 2.69
CA SER A 263 -12.69 -14.54 3.23
C SER A 263 -12.08 -15.71 4.01
N GLY A 264 -10.82 -16.08 3.73
CA GLY A 264 -10.11 -17.19 4.38
C GLY A 264 -9.30 -16.80 5.62
N ASP A 265 -8.85 -15.54 5.72
CA ASP A 265 -8.26 -14.97 6.95
C ASP A 265 -8.93 -13.61 7.23
N PRO A 266 -9.88 -13.54 8.19
CA PRO A 266 -10.61 -12.30 8.49
C PRO A 266 -9.79 -11.31 9.32
N ARG A 267 -8.57 -11.67 9.72
CA ARG A 267 -7.65 -10.82 10.48
C ARG A 267 -6.86 -9.91 9.55
N SER A 268 -6.73 -8.64 9.91
CA SER A 268 -5.85 -7.70 9.19
C SER A 268 -4.41 -8.17 9.26
N ARG A 269 -3.84 -8.50 8.10
CA ARG A 269 -2.46 -8.96 7.92
C ARG A 269 -1.69 -7.94 7.10
N LEU A 270 -0.48 -7.61 7.55
CA LEU A 270 0.45 -6.75 6.83
C LEU A 270 1.23 -7.56 5.80
N TYR A 271 1.45 -6.98 4.63
CA TYR A 271 2.25 -7.52 3.54
C TYR A 271 3.15 -6.42 2.95
N LYS A 272 4.37 -6.79 2.52
CA LYS A 272 5.19 -5.97 1.61
C LYS A 272 4.72 -6.25 0.19
N VAL A 273 4.46 -5.22 -0.61
CA VAL A 273 4.02 -5.36 -2.01
C VAL A 273 5.15 -4.95 -2.94
N ASP A 274 5.37 -5.75 -3.98
CA ASP A 274 6.28 -5.45 -5.07
C ASP A 274 5.55 -4.56 -6.11
N LEU A 275 5.99 -3.30 -6.28
CA LEU A 275 5.34 -2.32 -7.17
C LEU A 275 5.55 -2.57 -8.68
N GLU A 276 6.35 -3.56 -9.05
CA GLU A 276 6.61 -3.91 -10.46
C GLU A 276 5.80 -5.13 -10.91
N THR A 277 5.61 -6.09 -10.00
CA THR A 277 4.93 -7.37 -10.27
C THR A 277 3.56 -7.49 -9.59
N GLY A 278 3.25 -6.60 -8.65
CA GLY A 278 2.07 -6.65 -7.80
C GLY A 278 2.14 -7.69 -6.67
N ARG A 279 3.17 -8.55 -6.60
CA ARG A 279 3.19 -9.68 -5.66
C ARG A 279 3.28 -9.21 -4.20
N ALA A 280 2.41 -9.73 -3.33
CA ALA A 280 2.43 -9.47 -1.89
C ALA A 280 3.17 -10.58 -1.10
N VAL A 281 3.93 -10.20 -0.08
CA VAL A 281 4.63 -11.12 0.85
C VAL A 281 4.23 -10.78 2.29
N SER A 282 3.67 -11.76 3.02
CA SER A 282 3.17 -11.57 4.39
C SER A 282 4.29 -11.19 5.37
N LEU A 283 4.09 -10.12 6.12
CA LEU A 283 4.93 -9.69 7.25
C LEU A 283 4.37 -10.13 8.61
N GLY A 284 3.05 -10.28 8.74
CA GLY A 284 2.41 -10.79 9.96
C GLY A 284 1.01 -10.22 10.22
N VAL A 285 0.33 -10.72 11.25
CA VAL A 285 -0.96 -10.15 11.70
C VAL A 285 -0.71 -8.81 12.39
N ILE A 286 -1.54 -7.80 12.14
CA ILE A 286 -1.45 -6.48 12.76
C ILE A 286 -2.14 -6.52 14.13
N GLY A 287 -1.36 -6.52 15.21
CA GLY A 287 -1.83 -6.65 16.59
C GLY A 287 -2.72 -7.87 16.78
N SER A 288 -3.96 -7.65 17.21
CA SER A 288 -5.00 -8.68 17.34
C SER A 288 -5.62 -9.13 16.00
N GLY A 289 -5.31 -8.45 14.90
CA GLY A 289 -5.93 -8.66 13.59
C GLY A 289 -7.23 -7.88 13.39
N ALA A 290 -7.50 -6.86 14.20
CA ALA A 290 -8.73 -6.05 14.12
C ALA A 290 -8.93 -5.42 12.72
N PRO A 291 -10.18 -5.28 12.23
CA PRO A 291 -10.49 -4.51 11.02
C PRO A 291 -9.93 -3.09 11.09
N LEU A 292 -9.43 -2.57 9.97
CA LEU A 292 -8.90 -1.20 9.88
C LEU A 292 -9.86 -0.29 9.12
N ALA A 293 -9.91 0.98 9.53
CA ALA A 293 -10.49 2.09 8.79
C ALA A 293 -9.45 2.81 7.91
N GLY A 294 -8.16 2.61 8.17
CA GLY A 294 -7.05 3.13 7.39
C GLY A 294 -5.70 2.82 8.05
N MET A 295 -4.61 2.99 7.30
CA MET A 295 -3.24 2.74 7.72
C MET A 295 -2.31 3.65 6.92
N ALA A 296 -1.32 4.24 7.58
CA ALA A 296 -0.32 5.12 6.99
C ALA A 296 1.08 4.88 7.61
N ILE A 297 2.13 5.15 6.86
CA ILE A 297 3.54 5.00 7.20
C ILE A 297 4.05 6.35 7.73
N GLU A 298 4.74 6.35 8.86
CA GLU A 298 5.28 7.55 9.49
C GLU A 298 6.54 8.04 8.73
N PRO A 299 6.57 9.32 8.28
CA PRO A 299 7.70 9.90 7.54
C PRO A 299 9.04 9.96 8.31
#